data_AF-A0A2E5RL13-F1
#
_entry.id   AF-A0A2E5RL13-F1
#
_cell.length_a   1.000
_cell.length_b   1.000
_cell.length_c   1.000
_cell.angle_alpha   90.00
_cell.angle_beta   90.00
_cell.angle_gamma   90.00
#
_symmetry.space_group_name_H-M   'P 1'
#
loop_
_entity.id
_entity.type
_entity.pdbx_description
1 polymer ?
#
loop_
_entity_poly.entity_id
_entity_poly.type
_entity_poly.pdbx_seq_one_letter_code
_entity_poly.pdbx_strand_id
1 'polypeptide(L)'
;MQEGYGTKVPTNQLIRYAILFYWSLFWLFNIVDKFIGGSLFLWVGRDRFAQFQKFFASAGLESPIIANAALVIAAGLEVFAFVFFTGALIYFLRKKQDSSRSWFFVGIIFTLITFTIFSIGDHIFGDRFELLEHTLFWFLTLFSWIAFIRLNKNTAPQPLLQKKQLAAASLVVVLLVSITTISVFNYNSNYFSRRTDALNAEKVGENIYKVSFPFLGGSTVFEKSIEKFKKEYPGKSINHIYTVPNPLRLKKADGLIFYILTEDKK
;
A
#
# COMPACT_ATOMS: atom_id res chain seq x y z
N MET A 1 29.73 -53.86 1.52
CA MET A 1 28.78 -52.98 0.81
C MET A 1 28.36 -51.89 1.78
N GLN A 2 28.89 -50.67 1.59
CA GLN A 2 28.45 -49.48 2.33
C GLN A 2 27.27 -48.89 1.56
N GLU A 3 26.05 -49.10 2.04
CA GLU A 3 24.89 -48.37 1.54
C GLU A 3 24.85 -46.98 2.15
N GLY A 4 24.83 -45.98 1.27
CA GLY A 4 24.94 -44.57 1.58
C GLY A 4 23.80 -44.07 2.48
N TYR A 5 24.18 -43.51 3.62
CA TYR A 5 23.31 -42.76 4.51
C TYR A 5 22.94 -41.42 3.87
N GLY A 6 22.03 -41.45 2.89
CA GLY A 6 21.37 -40.24 2.41
C GLY A 6 20.43 -39.74 3.50
N THR A 7 20.84 -38.75 4.29
CA THR A 7 19.98 -38.08 5.28
C THR A 7 18.77 -37.47 4.59
N LYS A 8 17.66 -38.21 4.51
CA LYS A 8 16.38 -37.68 4.03
C LYS A 8 15.95 -36.59 5.00
N VAL A 9 16.01 -35.34 4.57
CA VAL A 9 15.43 -34.22 5.32
C VAL A 9 13.94 -34.52 5.49
N PRO A 10 13.42 -34.63 6.73
CA PRO A 10 12.01 -34.94 6.92
C PRO A 10 11.15 -33.82 6.32
N THR A 11 10.10 -34.17 5.59
CA THR A 11 9.23 -33.26 4.83
C THR A 11 8.79 -32.02 5.63
N ASN A 12 8.55 -32.19 6.94
CA ASN A 12 8.20 -31.09 7.84
C ASN A 12 9.29 -30.02 7.95
N GLN A 13 10.57 -30.39 7.98
CA GLN A 13 11.69 -29.44 8.04
C GLN A 13 11.86 -28.72 6.70
N LEU A 14 11.61 -29.41 5.58
CA LEU A 14 11.65 -28.80 4.25
C LEU A 14 10.56 -27.73 4.09
N ILE A 15 9.33 -28.02 4.52
CA ILE A 15 8.23 -27.05 4.47
C ILE A 15 8.53 -25.85 5.37
N ARG A 16 9.04 -26.08 6.59
CA ARG A 16 9.42 -25.00 7.50
C ARG A 16 10.53 -24.12 6.92
N TYR A 17 11.54 -24.72 6.30
CA TYR A 17 12.57 -23.99 5.56
C TYR A 17 11.97 -23.17 4.42
N ALA A 18 11.10 -23.77 3.60
CA ALA A 18 10.48 -23.08 2.47
C ALA A 18 9.65 -21.86 2.91
N ILE A 19 8.91 -21.96 4.02
CA ILE A 19 8.17 -20.83 4.59
C ILE A 19 9.13 -19.70 4.98
N LEU A 20 10.19 -19.99 5.73
CA LEU A 20 11.16 -18.99 6.16
C LEU A 20 11.89 -18.35 4.98
N PHE A 21 12.28 -19.16 4.01
CA PHE A 21 12.95 -18.72 2.80
C PHE A 21 12.05 -17.82 1.95
N TYR A 22 10.79 -18.23 1.73
CA TYR A 22 9.79 -17.44 1.01
C TYR A 22 9.63 -16.06 1.63
N TRP A 23 9.37 -15.97 2.94
CA TRP A 23 9.16 -14.68 3.60
C TRP A 23 10.42 -13.81 3.61
N SER A 24 11.60 -14.40 3.72
CA SER A 24 12.86 -13.68 3.62
C SER A 24 13.04 -13.05 2.23
N LEU A 25 12.79 -13.81 1.16
CA LEU A 25 12.87 -13.30 -0.21
C LEU A 25 11.77 -12.29 -0.53
N PHE A 26 10.55 -12.54 -0.07
CA PHE A 26 9.41 -11.65 -0.27
C PHE A 26 9.73 -10.24 0.23
N TRP A 27 10.21 -10.13 1.47
CA TRP A 27 10.54 -8.82 2.04
C TRP A 27 11.81 -8.22 1.42
N LEU A 28 12.81 -9.04 1.08
CA LEU A 28 13.98 -8.57 0.36
C LEU A 28 13.59 -7.89 -0.96
N PHE A 29 12.74 -8.52 -1.76
CA PHE A 29 12.30 -7.94 -3.03
C PHE A 29 11.46 -6.69 -2.85
N ASN A 30 10.60 -6.63 -1.82
CA ASN A 30 9.85 -5.41 -1.50
C ASN A 30 10.76 -4.23 -1.13
N ILE A 31 11.82 -4.50 -0.37
CA ILE A 31 12.82 -3.50 0.01
C ILE A 31 13.58 -3.04 -1.24
N VAL A 32 14.08 -3.99 -2.05
CA VAL A 32 14.80 -3.69 -3.30
C VAL A 32 13.95 -2.87 -4.26
N ASP A 33 12.65 -3.20 -4.40
CA ASP A 33 11.71 -2.44 -5.23
C ASP A 33 11.64 -0.97 -4.82
N LYS A 34 11.56 -0.69 -3.51
CA LYS A 34 11.51 0.67 -2.97
C LYS A 34 12.84 1.42 -3.08
N PHE A 35 13.97 0.72 -2.99
CA PHE A 35 15.30 1.32 -3.17
C PHE A 35 15.57 1.71 -4.62
N ILE A 36 15.10 0.92 -5.59
CA ILE A 36 15.28 1.21 -7.01
C ILE A 36 14.40 2.41 -7.42
N GLY A 37 13.19 2.53 -6.90
CA GLY A 37 12.34 3.72 -7.03
C GLY A 37 11.82 4.01 -8.44
N GLY A 38 12.10 3.16 -9.44
CA GLY A 38 11.68 3.36 -10.83
C GLY A 38 11.98 2.16 -11.72
N SER A 39 11.82 2.32 -13.04
CA SER A 39 12.10 1.24 -13.99
C SER A 39 13.58 1.21 -14.41
N LEU A 40 14.25 0.09 -14.19
CA LEU A 40 15.60 -0.21 -14.70
C LEU A 40 15.53 -1.32 -15.76
N PHE A 41 16.64 -1.56 -16.46
CA PHE A 41 16.78 -2.70 -17.37
C PHE A 41 16.52 -4.01 -16.59
N LEU A 42 15.44 -4.72 -16.93
CA LEU A 42 14.90 -5.93 -16.26
C LEU A 42 14.11 -5.70 -14.95
N TRP A 43 13.98 -4.48 -14.43
CA TRP A 43 13.14 -4.16 -13.27
C TRP A 43 12.07 -3.15 -13.66
N VAL A 44 10.88 -3.64 -14.02
CA VAL A 44 9.76 -2.80 -14.49
C VAL A 44 8.77 -2.59 -13.36
N GLY A 45 9.06 -1.62 -12.49
CA GLY A 45 8.23 -1.25 -11.33
C GLY A 45 7.61 0.15 -11.47
N ARG A 46 6.53 0.42 -10.73
CA ARG A 46 6.02 1.79 -10.55
C ARG A 46 6.91 2.52 -9.54
N ASP A 47 7.19 3.80 -9.79
CA ASP A 47 7.85 4.66 -8.82
C ASP A 47 6.95 4.81 -7.56
N ARG A 48 7.38 4.16 -6.47
CA ARG A 48 6.65 4.13 -5.19
C ARG A 48 6.65 5.49 -4.49
N PHE A 49 7.67 6.33 -4.68
CA PHE A 49 7.67 7.69 -4.15
C PHE A 49 6.60 8.53 -4.85
N ALA A 50 6.57 8.47 -6.18
CA ALA A 50 5.55 9.16 -6.96
C ALA A 50 4.14 8.62 -6.66
N GLN A 51 3.99 7.31 -6.39
CA GLN A 51 2.71 6.71 -6.00
C GLN A 51 2.23 7.21 -4.63
N PHE A 52 3.10 7.21 -3.61
CA PHE A 52 2.77 7.72 -2.27
C PHE A 52 2.40 9.20 -2.28
N GLN A 53 3.16 10.04 -2.99
CA GLN A 53 2.84 11.46 -3.10
C GLN A 53 1.48 11.69 -3.76
N LYS A 54 1.12 10.90 -4.78
CA LYS A 54 -0.20 10.95 -5.42
C LYS A 54 -1.32 10.54 -4.48
N PHE A 55 -1.13 9.49 -3.69
CA PHE A 55 -2.10 9.06 -2.69
C PHE A 55 -2.37 10.13 -1.65
N PHE A 56 -1.32 10.72 -1.06
CA PHE A 56 -1.46 11.79 -0.07
C PHE A 56 -2.05 13.08 -0.67
N ALA A 57 -1.65 13.48 -1.88
CA ALA A 57 -2.26 14.59 -2.59
C ALA A 57 -3.75 14.36 -2.84
N SER A 58 -4.14 13.12 -3.18
CA SER A 58 -5.55 12.76 -3.36
C SER A 58 -6.36 12.86 -2.06
N ALA A 59 -5.71 12.65 -0.92
CA ALA A 59 -6.27 12.86 0.41
C ALA A 59 -6.23 14.32 0.88
N GLY A 60 -5.80 15.24 0.03
CA GLY A 60 -5.69 16.66 0.36
C GLY A 60 -4.49 17.05 1.21
N LEU A 61 -3.57 16.12 1.41
CA LEU A 61 -2.29 16.34 2.07
C LEU A 61 -1.23 16.53 0.98
N GLU A 62 -1.13 17.75 0.45
CA GLU A 62 -0.17 18.09 -0.61
C GLU A 62 1.28 18.19 -0.10
N SER A 63 1.51 18.05 1.21
CA SER A 63 2.85 18.13 1.79
C SER A 63 3.71 16.90 1.43
N PRO A 64 4.77 17.06 0.62
CA PRO A 64 5.64 15.95 0.24
C PRO A 64 6.37 15.33 1.43
N ILE A 65 6.57 16.11 2.50
CA ILE A 65 7.25 15.67 3.72
C ILE A 65 6.43 14.59 4.43
N ILE A 66 5.10 14.74 4.49
CA ILE A 66 4.21 13.79 5.15
C ILE A 66 4.19 12.47 4.36
N ALA A 67 4.07 12.56 3.03
CA ALA A 67 4.10 11.40 2.15
C ALA A 67 5.43 10.64 2.25
N ASN A 68 6.56 11.36 2.28
CA ASN A 68 7.88 10.75 2.44
C ASN A 68 8.07 10.12 3.82
N ALA A 69 7.59 10.76 4.89
CA ALA A 69 7.65 10.20 6.24
C ALA A 69 6.85 8.90 6.34
N ALA A 70 5.64 8.87 5.77
CA ALA A 70 4.82 7.66 5.71
C ALA A 70 5.51 6.53 4.93
N LEU A 71 6.17 6.85 3.82
CA LEU A 71 6.93 5.89 3.03
C LEU A 71 8.16 5.36 3.80
N VAL A 72 8.86 6.20 4.55
CA VAL A 72 10.00 5.78 5.39
C VAL A 72 9.52 4.85 6.51
N ILE A 73 8.39 5.15 7.14
CA ILE A 73 7.77 4.28 8.16
C ILE A 73 7.41 2.94 7.54
N ALA A 74 6.74 2.95 6.38
CA ALA A 74 6.40 1.73 5.64
C ALA A 74 7.66 0.90 5.33
N ALA A 75 8.66 1.50 4.69
CA ALA A 75 9.92 0.85 4.36
C ALA A 75 10.63 0.30 5.62
N GLY A 76 10.61 1.04 6.73
CA GLY A 76 11.16 0.61 8.00
C GLY A 76 10.51 -0.68 8.51
N LEU A 77 9.18 -0.76 8.48
CA LEU A 77 8.45 -1.98 8.87
C LEU A 77 8.82 -3.18 7.99
N GLU A 78 9.02 -2.98 6.69
CA GLU A 78 9.46 -4.04 5.76
C GLU A 78 10.88 -4.52 6.07
N VAL A 79 11.81 -3.59 6.38
CA VAL A 79 13.18 -3.93 6.80
C VAL A 79 13.15 -4.73 8.09
N PHE A 80 12.35 -4.34 9.10
CA PHE A 80 12.22 -5.12 10.31
C PHE A 80 11.68 -6.52 10.04
N ALA A 81 10.62 -6.64 9.23
CA ALA A 81 10.09 -7.95 8.83
C ALA A 81 11.18 -8.80 8.17
N PHE A 82 11.91 -8.26 7.19
CA PHE A 82 13.01 -8.94 6.51
C PHE A 82 14.09 -9.45 7.48
N VAL A 83 14.54 -8.59 8.40
CA VAL A 83 15.56 -8.94 9.39
C VAL A 83 15.09 -10.09 10.27
N PHE A 84 13.84 -10.06 10.73
CA PHE A 84 13.31 -11.10 11.59
C PHE A 84 13.09 -12.44 10.86
N PHE A 85 12.59 -12.45 9.62
CA PHE A 85 12.49 -13.69 8.84
C PHE A 85 13.86 -14.25 8.47
N THR A 86 14.79 -13.41 8.04
CA THR A 86 16.15 -13.84 7.70
C THR A 86 16.89 -14.36 8.94
N GLY A 87 16.75 -13.68 10.07
CA GLY A 87 17.30 -14.16 11.34
C GLY A 87 16.67 -15.48 11.77
N ALA A 88 15.35 -15.63 11.62
CA ALA A 88 14.66 -16.90 11.89
C ALA A 88 15.18 -18.04 10.99
N LEU A 89 15.44 -17.76 9.71
CA LEU A 89 16.05 -18.68 8.76
C LEU A 89 17.47 -19.07 9.16
N ILE A 90 18.31 -18.11 9.55
CA ILE A 90 19.68 -18.37 10.02
C ILE A 90 19.65 -19.23 11.29
N TYR A 91 18.80 -18.91 12.28
CA TYR A 91 18.65 -19.72 13.48
C TYR A 91 18.13 -21.13 13.18
N PHE A 92 17.23 -21.26 12.21
CA PHE A 92 16.72 -22.55 11.75
C PHE A 92 17.85 -23.41 11.16
N LEU A 93 18.68 -22.84 10.28
CA LEU A 93 19.85 -23.51 9.69
C LEU A 93 20.90 -23.88 10.74
N ARG A 94 21.06 -23.05 11.78
CA ARG A 94 21.91 -23.33 12.94
C ARG A 94 21.31 -24.32 13.95
N LYS A 95 20.17 -24.94 13.63
CA LYS A 95 19.42 -25.89 14.47
C LYS A 95 18.96 -25.32 15.82
N LYS A 96 18.92 -23.99 15.99
CA LYS A 96 18.40 -23.30 17.17
C LYS A 96 16.89 -23.07 17.04
N GLN A 97 16.11 -24.11 17.29
CA GLN A 97 14.67 -24.15 16.98
C GLN A 97 13.85 -23.11 17.77
N ASP A 98 14.14 -22.91 19.06
CA ASP A 98 13.39 -21.95 19.88
C ASP A 98 13.64 -20.51 19.44
N SER A 99 14.91 -20.14 19.20
CA SER A 99 15.27 -18.82 18.67
C SER A 99 14.67 -18.59 17.28
N SER A 100 14.71 -19.61 16.41
CA SER A 100 14.08 -19.54 15.09
C SER A 100 12.59 -19.26 15.19
N ARG A 101 11.88 -19.95 16.09
CA ARG A 101 10.44 -19.74 16.33
C ARG A 101 10.14 -18.34 16.87
N SER A 102 10.91 -17.85 17.84
CA SER A 102 10.71 -16.52 18.41
C SER A 102 10.93 -15.42 17.37
N TRP A 103 12.01 -15.51 16.58
CA TRP A 103 12.29 -14.56 15.51
C TRP A 103 11.24 -14.62 14.41
N PHE A 104 10.79 -15.82 14.05
CA PHE A 104 9.72 -16.00 13.08
C PHE A 104 8.42 -15.36 13.57
N PHE A 105 8.05 -15.53 14.84
CA PHE A 105 6.88 -14.90 15.43
C PHE A 105 6.93 -13.37 15.36
N VAL A 106 8.07 -12.77 15.67
CA VAL A 106 8.24 -11.32 15.56
C VAL A 106 8.13 -10.86 14.10
N GLY A 107 8.72 -11.61 13.15
CA GLY A 107 8.54 -11.36 11.72
C GLY A 107 7.08 -11.40 11.29
N ILE A 108 6.31 -12.39 11.75
CA ILE A 108 4.86 -12.49 11.54
C ILE A 108 4.14 -11.24 12.05
N ILE A 109 4.45 -10.76 13.26
CA ILE A 109 3.84 -9.55 13.82
C ILE A 109 4.11 -8.33 12.93
N PHE A 110 5.37 -8.10 12.54
CA PHE A 110 5.71 -6.98 11.66
C PHE A 110 4.97 -7.09 10.33
N THR A 111 4.93 -8.26 9.71
CA THR A 111 4.18 -8.47 8.47
C THR A 111 2.69 -8.18 8.59
N LEU A 112 2.04 -8.64 9.66
CA LEU A 112 0.63 -8.37 9.89
C LEU A 112 0.37 -6.87 10.07
N ILE A 113 1.22 -6.19 10.84
CA ILE A 113 1.14 -4.72 11.01
C ILE A 113 1.31 -4.02 9.65
N THR A 114 2.34 -4.38 8.89
CA THR A 114 2.62 -3.79 7.58
C THR A 114 1.43 -3.94 6.63
N PHE A 115 0.90 -5.16 6.47
CA PHE A 115 -0.25 -5.37 5.59
C PHE A 115 -1.53 -4.74 6.11
N THR A 116 -1.75 -4.65 7.42
CA THR A 116 -2.88 -3.90 7.98
C THR A 116 -2.79 -2.42 7.64
N ILE A 117 -1.61 -1.80 7.78
CA ILE A 117 -1.39 -0.39 7.41
C ILE A 117 -1.63 -0.21 5.91
N PHE A 118 -1.12 -1.12 5.06
CA PHE A 118 -1.35 -1.04 3.62
C PHE A 118 -2.83 -1.21 3.25
N SER A 119 -3.53 -2.20 3.80
CA SER A 119 -4.97 -2.38 3.53
C SER A 119 -5.81 -1.19 3.99
N ILE A 120 -5.48 -0.55 5.12
CA ILE A 120 -6.14 0.70 5.54
C ILE A 120 -5.85 1.81 4.53
N GLY A 121 -4.59 1.96 4.11
CA GLY A 121 -4.17 2.90 3.08
C GLY A 121 -4.94 2.70 1.77
N ASP A 122 -4.98 1.48 1.26
CA ASP A 122 -5.69 1.14 0.03
C ASP A 122 -7.18 1.46 0.10
N HIS A 123 -7.79 1.26 1.26
CA HIS A 123 -9.19 1.64 1.48
C HIS A 123 -9.39 3.16 1.44
N ILE A 124 -8.53 3.92 2.12
CA ILE A 124 -8.58 5.39 2.17
C ILE A 124 -8.32 6.00 0.78
N PHE A 125 -7.31 5.51 0.08
CA PHE A 125 -6.87 6.01 -1.22
C PHE A 125 -7.66 5.41 -2.40
N GLY A 126 -8.44 4.35 -2.17
CA GLY A 126 -9.31 3.74 -3.17
C GLY A 126 -8.65 2.75 -4.12
N ASP A 127 -7.50 2.17 -3.75
CA ASP A 127 -6.81 1.14 -4.55
C ASP A 127 -7.37 -0.27 -4.26
N ARG A 128 -8.47 -0.61 -4.95
CA ARG A 128 -9.19 -1.86 -4.69
C ARG A 128 -8.44 -3.13 -5.07
N PHE A 129 -7.49 -3.03 -6.01
CA PHE A 129 -6.72 -4.17 -6.48
C PHE A 129 -5.61 -4.51 -5.46
N GLU A 130 -4.84 -3.49 -5.04
CA GLU A 130 -3.81 -3.66 -4.02
C GLU A 130 -4.43 -4.11 -2.67
N LEU A 131 -5.65 -3.65 -2.33
CA LEU A 131 -6.38 -4.08 -1.13
C LEU A 131 -6.59 -5.61 -1.07
N LEU A 132 -6.98 -6.21 -2.19
CA LEU A 132 -7.23 -7.67 -2.26
C LEU A 132 -5.92 -8.43 -2.05
N GLU A 133 -4.86 -8.01 -2.72
CA GLU A 133 -3.54 -8.64 -2.61
C GLU A 133 -3.00 -8.55 -1.17
N HIS A 134 -3.03 -7.36 -0.56
CA HIS A 134 -2.58 -7.18 0.82
C HIS A 134 -3.40 -7.98 1.83
N THR A 135 -4.72 -8.09 1.64
CA THR A 135 -5.58 -8.92 2.48
C THR A 135 -5.24 -10.41 2.33
N LEU A 136 -4.97 -10.88 1.11
CA LEU A 136 -4.55 -12.25 0.86
C LEU A 136 -3.21 -12.55 1.56
N PHE A 137 -2.23 -11.66 1.45
CA PHE A 137 -0.94 -11.83 2.12
C PHE A 137 -1.08 -11.79 3.64
N TRP A 138 -2.00 -10.99 4.18
CA TRP A 138 -2.31 -10.98 5.60
C TRP A 138 -2.75 -12.37 6.09
N PHE A 139 -3.69 -13.03 5.39
CA PHE A 139 -4.11 -14.39 5.73
C PHE A 139 -3.00 -15.42 5.49
N LEU A 140 -2.26 -15.33 4.38
CA LEU A 140 -1.14 -16.23 4.09
C LEU A 140 -0.07 -16.18 5.18
N THR A 141 0.16 -15.00 5.77
CA THR A 141 1.06 -14.81 6.91
C THR A 141 0.57 -15.60 8.13
N LEU A 142 -0.71 -15.49 8.49
CA LEU A 142 -1.29 -16.28 9.58
C LEU A 142 -1.20 -17.78 9.34
N PHE A 143 -1.52 -18.23 8.13
CA PHE A 143 -1.41 -19.65 7.78
C PHE A 143 0.04 -20.13 7.85
N SER A 144 1.00 -19.30 7.43
CA SER A 144 2.44 -19.59 7.55
C SER A 144 2.86 -19.79 9.00
N TRP A 145 2.38 -18.95 9.92
CA TRP A 145 2.61 -19.11 11.36
C TRP A 145 2.06 -20.44 11.89
N ILE A 146 0.79 -20.71 11.59
CA ILE A 146 0.09 -21.93 12.04
C ILE A 146 0.80 -23.18 11.49
N ALA A 147 1.12 -23.21 10.19
CA ALA A 147 1.81 -24.31 9.55
C ALA A 147 3.19 -24.53 10.17
N PHE A 148 3.97 -23.46 10.37
CA PHE A 148 5.31 -23.57 10.93
C PHE A 148 5.33 -24.15 12.35
N ILE A 149 4.39 -23.75 13.21
CA ILE A 149 4.28 -24.30 14.57
C ILE A 149 3.81 -25.75 14.54
N ARG A 150 2.74 -26.07 13.79
CA ARG A 150 2.17 -27.43 13.78
C ARG A 150 3.15 -28.47 13.25
N LEU A 151 4.04 -28.06 12.34
CA LEU A 151 5.08 -28.93 11.79
C LEU A 151 6.27 -29.14 12.76
N ASN A 152 6.35 -28.37 13.84
CA ASN A 152 7.38 -28.54 14.87
C ASN A 152 6.97 -29.64 15.87
N LYS A 153 7.60 -30.81 15.77
CA LYS A 153 7.31 -31.98 16.62
C LYS A 153 7.73 -31.80 18.09
N ASN A 154 8.55 -30.80 18.42
CA ASN A 154 9.11 -30.59 19.77
C ASN A 154 8.38 -29.49 20.55
N THR A 155 7.07 -29.33 20.37
CA THR A 155 6.35 -28.22 21.02
C THR A 155 6.07 -28.58 22.48
N ALA A 156 6.87 -28.02 23.40
CA ALA A 156 6.52 -27.94 24.81
C ALA A 156 5.14 -27.27 24.97
N PRO A 157 4.35 -27.60 26.00
CA PRO A 157 3.02 -27.01 26.19
C PRO A 157 3.13 -25.48 26.17
N GLN A 158 2.38 -24.86 25.26
CA GLN A 158 2.38 -23.41 25.17
C GLN A 158 1.70 -22.82 26.40
N PRO A 159 2.25 -21.74 26.99
CA PRO A 159 1.54 -21.05 28.05
C PRO A 159 0.20 -20.53 27.49
N LEU A 160 -0.90 -20.85 28.17
CA LEU A 160 -2.20 -20.28 27.83
C LEU A 160 -2.12 -18.75 27.98
N LEU A 161 -2.67 -18.04 26.99
CA LEU A 161 -2.84 -16.58 27.04
C LEU A 161 -3.50 -16.19 28.37
N GLN A 162 -2.80 -15.37 29.14
CA GLN A 162 -3.30 -14.92 30.43
C GLN A 162 -4.50 -13.99 30.20
N LYS A 163 -5.60 -14.17 30.93
CA LYS A 163 -6.85 -13.37 30.77
C LYS A 163 -6.61 -11.85 30.76
N LYS A 164 -5.60 -11.38 31.50
CA LYS A 164 -5.19 -9.96 31.53
C LYS A 164 -4.56 -9.49 30.22
N GLN A 165 -3.73 -10.31 29.58
CA GLN A 165 -3.14 -10.02 28.26
C GLN A 165 -4.20 -9.99 27.18
N LEU A 166 -5.17 -10.92 27.24
CA LEU A 166 -6.29 -10.97 26.31
C LEU A 166 -7.18 -9.72 26.47
N ALA A 167 -7.53 -9.34 27.69
CA ALA A 167 -8.30 -8.12 27.95
C ALA A 167 -7.58 -6.85 27.47
N ALA A 168 -6.27 -6.74 27.75
CA ALA A 168 -5.46 -5.62 27.30
C ALA A 168 -5.38 -5.55 25.77
N ALA A 169 -5.14 -6.68 25.09
CA ALA A 169 -5.09 -6.76 23.64
C ALA A 169 -6.44 -6.39 23.01
N SER A 170 -7.55 -6.90 23.56
CA SER A 170 -8.90 -6.54 23.11
C SER A 170 -9.19 -5.05 23.28
N LEU A 171 -8.77 -4.45 24.39
CA LEU A 171 -8.94 -3.01 24.62
C LEU A 171 -8.16 -2.19 23.57
N VAL A 172 -6.90 -2.54 23.32
CA VAL A 172 -6.07 -1.87 22.29
C VAL A 172 -6.71 -2.00 20.91
N VAL A 173 -7.21 -3.19 20.55
CA VAL A 173 -7.90 -3.42 19.26
C VAL A 173 -9.14 -2.54 19.14
N VAL A 174 -9.98 -2.48 20.18
CA VAL A 174 -11.18 -1.63 20.17
C VAL A 174 -10.78 -0.16 20.00
N LEU A 175 -9.77 0.31 20.74
CA LEU A 175 -9.30 1.69 20.67
C LEU A 175 -8.78 2.05 19.27
N LEU A 176 -7.95 1.18 18.68
CA LEU A 176 -7.45 1.37 17.32
C LEU A 176 -8.58 1.37 16.29
N VAL A 177 -9.53 0.41 16.37
CA VAL A 177 -10.68 0.34 15.46
C VAL A 177 -11.54 1.61 15.59
N SER A 178 -11.79 2.08 16.81
CA SER A 178 -12.55 3.31 17.04
C SER A 178 -11.85 4.53 16.46
N ILE A 179 -10.55 4.72 16.72
CA ILE A 179 -9.76 5.84 16.16
C ILE A 179 -9.78 5.79 14.63
N THR A 180 -9.52 4.62 14.05
CA THR A 180 -9.47 4.44 12.60
C THR A 180 -10.84 4.74 11.98
N THR A 181 -11.92 4.23 12.57
CA THR A 181 -13.29 4.50 12.14
C THR A 181 -13.61 5.99 12.19
N ILE A 182 -13.33 6.65 13.31
CA ILE A 182 -13.54 8.10 13.46
C ILE A 182 -12.74 8.86 12.40
N SER A 183 -11.48 8.49 12.16
CA SER A 183 -10.63 9.12 11.15
C SER A 183 -11.21 8.94 9.74
N VAL A 184 -11.71 7.76 9.39
CA VAL A 184 -12.33 7.49 8.08
C VAL A 184 -13.61 8.30 7.91
N PHE A 185 -14.49 8.32 8.92
CA PHE A 185 -15.72 9.12 8.87
C PHE A 185 -15.43 10.62 8.78
N ASN A 186 -14.48 11.11 9.57
CA ASN A 186 -14.07 12.51 9.56
C ASN A 186 -13.44 12.91 8.21
N TYR A 187 -12.65 12.01 7.61
CA TYR A 187 -12.10 12.24 6.28
C TYR A 187 -13.23 12.29 5.23
N ASN A 188 -14.16 11.33 5.29
CA ASN A 188 -15.28 11.27 4.36
C ASN A 188 -16.18 12.52 4.48
N SER A 189 -16.51 12.97 5.70
CA SER A 189 -17.35 14.16 5.88
C SER A 189 -16.72 15.45 5.36
N ASN A 190 -15.39 15.60 5.46
CA ASN A 190 -14.70 16.84 5.10
C ASN A 190 -14.15 16.86 3.67
N TYR A 191 -13.86 15.69 3.08
CA TYR A 191 -13.11 15.61 1.83
C TYR A 191 -13.79 14.80 0.72
N PHE A 192 -14.94 14.16 0.98
CA PHE A 192 -15.66 13.40 -0.06
C PHE A 192 -16.12 14.29 -1.23
N SER A 193 -16.41 15.56 -0.95
CA SER A 193 -16.79 16.56 -1.97
C SER A 193 -15.76 16.66 -3.10
N ARG A 194 -14.47 16.42 -2.82
CA ARG A 194 -13.40 16.42 -3.84
C ARG A 194 -13.55 15.33 -4.90
N ARG A 195 -14.35 14.29 -4.64
CA ARG A 195 -14.69 13.24 -5.61
C ARG A 195 -15.92 13.54 -6.45
N THR A 196 -16.67 14.60 -6.13
CA THR A 196 -17.97 14.89 -6.73
C THR A 196 -18.16 16.33 -7.18
N ASP A 197 -17.33 17.25 -6.73
CA ASP A 197 -17.50 18.67 -6.99
C ASP A 197 -16.94 19.08 -8.33
N ALA A 198 -17.59 20.06 -8.95
CA ALA A 198 -17.13 20.67 -10.19
C ALA A 198 -15.84 21.49 -9.94
N LEU A 199 -14.88 21.34 -10.82
CA LEU A 199 -13.63 22.08 -10.80
C LEU A 199 -13.78 23.39 -11.59
N ASN A 200 -12.99 24.39 -11.20
CA ASN A 200 -12.92 25.65 -11.92
C ASN A 200 -12.01 25.49 -13.15
N ALA A 201 -12.39 26.16 -14.25
CA ALA A 201 -11.53 26.26 -15.42
C ALA A 201 -10.75 27.57 -15.39
N GLU A 202 -9.42 27.47 -15.41
CA GLU A 202 -8.52 28.62 -15.41
C GLU A 202 -8.23 29.03 -16.85
N LYS A 203 -8.42 30.31 -17.18
CA LYS A 203 -8.07 30.82 -18.52
C LYS A 203 -6.56 30.90 -18.65
N VAL A 204 -6.00 30.18 -19.63
CA VAL A 204 -4.55 30.09 -19.87
C VAL A 204 -4.12 30.64 -21.23
N GLY A 205 -5.09 30.98 -22.08
CA GLY A 205 -4.85 31.60 -23.39
C GLY A 205 -6.13 32.21 -23.96
N GLU A 206 -6.02 32.75 -25.17
CA GLU A 206 -7.20 33.16 -25.92
C GLU A 206 -8.01 31.92 -26.28
N ASN A 207 -9.25 31.85 -25.80
CA ASN A 207 -10.15 30.71 -26.00
C ASN A 207 -9.64 29.35 -25.50
N ILE A 208 -8.64 29.33 -24.61
CA ILE A 208 -8.11 28.10 -24.00
C ILE A 208 -8.27 28.19 -22.49
N TYR A 209 -8.91 27.17 -21.93
CA TYR A 209 -9.09 27.02 -20.49
C TYR A 209 -8.50 25.71 -20.01
N LYS A 210 -7.85 25.73 -18.86
CA LYS A 210 -7.21 24.58 -18.23
C LYS A 210 -8.04 24.12 -17.03
N VAL A 211 -8.24 22.82 -16.91
CA VAL A 211 -8.82 22.18 -15.72
C VAL A 211 -7.83 21.16 -15.18
N SER A 212 -7.47 21.32 -13.90
CA SER A 212 -6.56 20.40 -13.20
C SER A 212 -7.37 19.39 -12.41
N PHE A 213 -7.40 18.14 -12.87
CA PHE A 213 -8.23 17.10 -12.28
C PHE A 213 -7.56 16.48 -11.04
N PRO A 214 -8.27 16.31 -9.92
CA PRO A 214 -7.76 15.57 -8.79
C PRO A 214 -7.68 14.08 -9.15
N PHE A 215 -6.73 13.37 -8.54
CA PHE A 215 -6.52 11.94 -8.81
C PHE A 215 -7.77 11.06 -8.56
N LEU A 216 -8.61 11.45 -7.60
CA LEU A 216 -9.86 10.76 -7.27
C LEU A 216 -11.08 11.29 -8.04
N GLY A 217 -10.90 12.28 -8.91
CA GLY A 217 -11.96 12.78 -9.77
C GLY A 217 -12.33 11.71 -10.79
N GLY A 218 -13.59 11.26 -10.77
CA GLY A 218 -14.15 10.36 -11.77
C GLY A 218 -14.91 11.10 -12.87
N SER A 219 -15.66 10.37 -13.69
CA SER A 219 -16.53 10.93 -14.74
C SER A 219 -17.51 11.98 -14.20
N THR A 220 -18.04 11.78 -12.99
CA THR A 220 -18.97 12.74 -12.36
C THR A 220 -18.35 14.12 -12.13
N VAL A 221 -17.08 14.19 -11.72
CA VAL A 221 -16.36 15.47 -11.57
C VAL A 221 -16.17 16.11 -12.94
N PHE A 222 -15.91 15.30 -13.98
CA PHE A 222 -15.68 15.79 -15.33
C PHE A 222 -16.95 16.42 -15.89
N GLU A 223 -18.05 15.68 -15.87
CA GLU A 223 -19.36 16.13 -16.34
C GLU A 223 -19.80 17.42 -15.64
N LYS A 224 -19.73 17.45 -14.30
CA LYS A 224 -20.08 18.64 -13.53
C LYS A 224 -19.15 19.84 -13.80
N SER A 225 -17.86 19.60 -14.05
CA SER A 225 -16.91 20.66 -14.41
C SER A 225 -17.25 21.26 -15.78
N ILE A 226 -17.64 20.42 -16.76
CA ILE A 226 -18.09 20.89 -18.08
C ILE A 226 -19.42 21.64 -17.98
N GLU A 227 -20.38 21.16 -17.18
CA GLU A 227 -21.63 21.87 -16.92
C GLU A 227 -21.39 23.23 -16.29
N LYS A 228 -20.51 23.30 -15.27
CA LYS A 228 -20.12 24.54 -14.62
C LYS A 228 -19.46 25.50 -15.61
N PHE A 229 -18.53 25.01 -16.43
CA PHE A 229 -17.90 25.80 -17.48
C PHE A 229 -18.91 26.42 -18.45
N LYS A 230 -19.89 25.63 -18.93
CA LYS A 230 -20.93 26.13 -19.84
C LYS A 230 -21.81 27.22 -19.20
N LYS A 231 -22.02 27.15 -17.88
CA LYS A 231 -22.76 28.17 -17.12
C LYS A 231 -21.95 29.45 -16.94
N GLU A 232 -20.66 29.33 -16.66
CA GLU A 232 -19.75 30.47 -16.46
C GLU A 232 -19.41 31.18 -17.78
N TYR A 233 -19.37 30.47 -18.91
CA TYR A 233 -19.04 31.01 -20.23
C TYR A 233 -20.16 30.77 -21.26
N PRO A 234 -21.36 31.36 -21.08
CA PRO A 234 -22.52 31.06 -21.93
C PRO A 234 -22.33 31.46 -23.40
N GLY A 235 -21.50 32.48 -23.66
CA GLY A 235 -21.15 32.96 -25.01
C GLY A 235 -20.06 32.14 -25.72
N LYS A 236 -19.51 31.10 -25.10
CA LYS A 236 -18.47 30.25 -25.69
C LYS A 236 -19.04 28.88 -26.04
N SER A 237 -18.68 28.34 -27.20
CA SER A 237 -18.95 26.97 -27.60
C SER A 237 -17.70 26.12 -27.38
N ILE A 238 -17.84 24.92 -26.82
CA ILE A 238 -16.71 23.99 -26.66
C ILE A 238 -16.44 23.34 -28.02
N ASN A 239 -15.25 23.56 -28.57
CA ASN A 239 -14.82 22.93 -29.80
C ASN A 239 -14.12 21.60 -29.50
N HIS A 240 -13.06 21.61 -28.68
CA HIS A 240 -12.29 20.41 -28.36
C HIS A 240 -11.95 20.32 -26.87
N ILE A 241 -11.85 19.09 -26.35
CA ILE A 241 -11.28 18.79 -25.04
C ILE A 241 -10.11 17.84 -25.24
N TYR A 242 -8.91 18.23 -24.81
CA TYR A 242 -7.70 17.42 -25.00
C TYR A 242 -6.78 17.46 -23.77
N THR A 243 -5.95 16.43 -23.62
CA THR A 243 -4.89 16.37 -22.61
C THR A 243 -3.52 16.50 -23.29
N VAL A 244 -2.54 17.10 -22.60
CA VAL A 244 -1.19 17.26 -23.15
C VAL A 244 -0.33 16.01 -22.94
N PRO A 245 0.61 15.71 -23.85
CA PRO A 245 1.51 14.57 -23.73
C PRO A 245 2.37 14.61 -22.44
N ASN A 246 2.76 13.42 -21.95
CA ASN A 246 3.56 13.22 -20.73
C ASN A 246 4.77 14.15 -20.51
N PRO A 247 5.56 14.58 -21.52
CA PRO A 247 6.75 15.42 -21.31
C PRO A 247 6.45 16.82 -20.74
N LEU A 248 5.20 17.30 -20.84
CA LEU A 248 4.77 18.61 -20.33
C LEU A 248 4.12 18.55 -18.94
N ARG A 249 3.96 17.35 -18.37
CA ARG A 249 3.60 17.17 -16.96
C ARG A 249 4.86 17.41 -16.14
N LEU A 250 5.08 18.66 -15.76
CA LEU A 250 6.23 19.19 -15.01
C LEU A 250 6.41 18.56 -13.61
N LYS A 251 6.55 17.23 -13.46
CA LYS A 251 6.81 16.50 -12.20
C LYS A 251 6.01 16.94 -10.95
N LYS A 252 4.95 17.74 -11.12
CA LYS A 252 4.02 18.18 -10.09
C LYS A 252 2.93 17.14 -10.01
N ALA A 253 2.46 16.89 -8.80
CA ALA A 253 1.50 15.86 -8.43
C ALA A 253 0.08 16.17 -8.95
N ASP A 254 -0.04 16.67 -10.18
CA ASP A 254 -1.31 16.97 -10.81
C ASP A 254 -1.84 15.66 -11.43
N GLY A 255 -3.14 15.40 -11.23
CA GLY A 255 -3.85 14.30 -11.88
C GLY A 255 -3.94 14.48 -13.40
N LEU A 256 -5.04 14.05 -14.01
CA LEU A 256 -5.29 14.37 -15.42
C LEU A 256 -5.38 15.90 -15.56
N ILE A 257 -4.73 16.50 -16.56
CA ILE A 257 -4.98 17.91 -16.92
C ILE A 257 -5.62 17.89 -18.28
N PHE A 258 -6.76 18.56 -18.44
CA PHE A 258 -7.36 18.74 -19.75
C PHE A 258 -7.58 20.22 -20.05
N TYR A 259 -7.52 20.54 -21.33
CA TYR A 259 -7.76 21.86 -21.87
C TYR A 259 -9.08 21.85 -22.62
N ILE A 260 -9.87 22.89 -22.39
CA ILE A 260 -11.10 23.18 -23.12
C ILE A 260 -10.76 24.29 -24.12
N LEU A 261 -10.79 23.94 -25.40
CA LEU A 261 -10.68 24.89 -26.50
C LEU A 261 -12.09 25.35 -26.89
N THR A 262 -12.30 26.66 -26.93
CA THR A 262 -13.60 27.25 -27.24
C THR A 262 -13.59 28.11 -28.49
N GLU A 263 -14.77 28.42 -29.00
CA GLU A 263 -14.99 29.48 -29.98
C GLU A 263 -16.12 30.39 -29.50
N ASP A 264 -16.16 31.63 -29.98
CA ASP A 264 -17.28 32.52 -29.73
C ASP A 264 -18.53 31.97 -30.42
N LYS A 265 -19.64 31.88 -29.66
CA LYS A 265 -20.93 31.55 -30.26
C LYS A 265 -21.33 32.70 -31.18
N LYS A 266 -21.55 32.36 -32.43
CA LYS A 266 -22.19 33.24 -33.42
C LYS A 266 -23.66 33.44 -33.07
#